data_AF-S9TXS3-F1
#
_entry.id   AF-S9TXS3-F1
#
_cell.length_a   1.000
_cell.length_b   1.000
_cell.length_c   1.000
_cell.angle_alpha   90.00
_cell.angle_beta   90.00
_cell.angle_gamma   90.00
#
_symmetry.space_group_name_H-M   'P 1'
#
loop_
_entity.id
_entity.type
_entity.pdbx_description
1 polymer ?
#
loop_
_entity_poly.entity_id
_entity_poly.type
_entity_poly.pdbx_seq_one_letter_code
_entity_poly.pdbx_strand_id
1 'polypeptide(L)'
;MSLVLPILFALIAAIGNAVFAFAQKQVSGPANGLLFVGLSALVAVVLSLIGAPLLGRFDPVSMIKTDLRPIVIGGIGLFLTYLGFNLLYTRFGASAYVLYAALSILTTTLVVGGLILKEPMNIYHGAAIVLAVAAVVLFSLGQARS
;
A
#
# COMPACT_ATOMS: atom_id res chain seq x y z
N MET A 1 -12.54 -13.87 -17.04
CA MET A 1 -11.40 -13.58 -16.14
C MET A 1 -11.66 -14.27 -14.81
N SER A 2 -10.67 -14.88 -14.15
CA SER A 2 -10.89 -15.57 -12.87
C SER A 2 -11.18 -14.56 -11.76
N LEU A 3 -12.33 -14.68 -11.11
CA LEU A 3 -12.72 -13.81 -9.97
C LEU A 3 -11.86 -14.06 -8.72
N VAL A 4 -11.25 -15.25 -8.61
CA VAL A 4 -10.56 -15.69 -7.38
C VAL A 4 -9.11 -15.20 -7.33
N LEU A 5 -8.40 -15.17 -8.46
CA LEU A 5 -6.97 -14.81 -8.50
C LEU A 5 -6.69 -13.39 -7.95
N PRO A 6 -7.42 -12.34 -8.37
CA PRO A 6 -7.20 -10.99 -7.85
C PRO A 6 -7.40 -10.90 -6.33
N ILE A 7 -8.36 -11.67 -5.79
CA ILE A 7 -8.62 -11.75 -4.35
C ILE A 7 -7.43 -12.37 -3.62
N LEU A 8 -6.87 -13.47 -4.15
CA LEU A 8 -5.70 -14.12 -3.56
C LEU A 8 -4.46 -13.20 -3.58
N PHE A 9 -4.23 -12.48 -4.68
CA PHE A 9 -3.11 -11.54 -4.77
C PHE A 9 -3.28 -10.34 -3.84
N ALA A 10 -4.49 -9.79 -3.74
CA ALA A 10 -4.81 -8.74 -2.78
C ALA A 10 -4.63 -9.21 -1.34
N LEU A 11 -4.98 -10.46 -1.03
CA LEU A 11 -4.81 -11.05 0.29
C LEU A 11 -3.33 -11.17 0.69
N ILE A 12 -2.45 -11.59 -0.23
CA ILE A 12 -1.01 -11.63 0.03
C ILE A 12 -0.48 -10.24 0.41
N ALA A 13 -0.87 -9.20 -0.35
CA ALA A 13 -0.50 -7.83 -0.06
C ALA A 13 -1.04 -7.35 1.31
N ALA A 14 -2.30 -7.69 1.63
CA ALA A 14 -2.92 -7.34 2.90
C ALA A 14 -2.22 -8.00 4.10
N ILE A 15 -1.84 -9.28 3.98
CA ILE A 15 -1.06 -10.00 5.00
C ILE A 15 0.31 -9.34 5.19
N GLY A 16 1.02 -9.04 4.10
CA GLY A 16 2.32 -8.37 4.16
C GLY A 16 2.23 -7.02 4.88
N ASN A 17 1.20 -6.22 4.59
CA ASN A 17 0.98 -4.98 5.30
C ASN A 17 0.65 -5.17 6.80
N ALA A 18 -0.16 -6.18 7.14
CA ALA A 18 -0.46 -6.48 8.54
C ALA A 18 0.79 -6.87 9.35
N VAL A 19 1.67 -7.68 8.75
CA VAL A 19 2.98 -8.05 9.34
C VAL A 19 3.86 -6.81 9.52
N PHE A 20 3.91 -5.92 8.51
CA PHE A 20 4.65 -4.66 8.60
C PHE A 20 4.13 -3.77 9.75
N ALA A 21 2.81 -3.58 9.85
CA ALA A 21 2.20 -2.80 10.93
C ALA A 21 2.50 -3.38 12.32
N PHE A 22 2.45 -4.71 12.46
CA PHE A 22 2.81 -5.41 13.69
C PHE A 22 4.30 -5.21 14.05
N ALA A 23 5.22 -5.36 13.10
CA ALA A 23 6.64 -5.13 13.33
C ALA A 23 6.93 -3.67 13.70
N GLN A 24 6.30 -2.71 13.01
CA GLN A 24 6.48 -1.29 13.30
C GLN A 24 6.00 -0.92 14.70
N LYS A 25 4.88 -1.52 15.17
CA LYS A 25 4.38 -1.26 16.52
C LYS A 25 5.34 -1.74 17.60
N GLN A 26 6.11 -2.80 17.38
CA GLN A 26 7.10 -3.28 18.36
C GLN A 26 8.29 -2.33 18.55
N VAL A 27 8.56 -1.48 17.55
CA VAL A 27 9.66 -0.50 17.59
C VAL A 27 9.18 0.87 18.10
N SER A 28 7.93 0.96 18.58
CA SER A 28 7.33 2.19 19.13
C SER A 28 8.03 2.63 20.43
N GLY A 29 8.94 3.59 20.31
CA GLY A 29 9.69 4.24 21.39
C GLY A 29 10.38 5.51 20.84
N PRO A 30 11.41 6.08 21.49
CA PRO A 30 12.16 7.24 20.97
C PRO A 30 12.97 6.96 19.67
N ALA A 31 12.83 5.76 19.08
CA ALA A 31 13.49 5.36 17.86
C ALA A 31 12.93 6.14 16.64
N ASN A 32 13.82 6.46 15.70
CA ASN A 32 13.45 7.11 14.45
C ASN A 32 12.64 6.15 13.57
N GLY A 33 11.32 6.32 13.52
CA GLY A 33 10.43 5.45 12.74
C GLY A 33 10.72 5.44 11.23
N LEU A 34 11.30 6.51 10.66
CA LEU A 34 11.75 6.51 9.26
C LEU A 34 13.01 5.67 9.05
N LEU A 35 13.87 5.56 10.06
CA LEU A 35 15.00 4.64 10.01
C LEU A 35 14.52 3.18 10.01
N PHE A 36 13.51 2.85 10.83
CA PHE A 36 12.86 1.52 10.79
C PHE A 36 12.29 1.22 9.40
N VAL A 37 11.57 2.18 8.79
CA VAL A 37 11.04 2.06 7.43
C VAL A 37 12.15 1.81 6.42
N GLY A 38 13.22 2.61 6.46
CA GLY A 38 14.35 2.49 5.53
C GLY A 38 15.04 1.13 5.63
N LEU A 39 15.31 0.64 6.84
CA LEU A 39 15.89 -0.68 7.06
C LEU A 39 14.95 -1.81 6.61
N SER A 40 13.65 -1.67 6.85
CA SER A 40 12.64 -2.62 6.37
C SER A 40 12.59 -2.65 4.84
N ALA A 41 12.71 -1.49 4.18
CA ALA A 41 12.75 -1.40 2.73
C ALA A 41 14.01 -2.07 2.15
N LEU A 42 15.16 -2.00 2.82
CA LEU A 42 16.36 -2.74 2.40
C LEU A 42 16.14 -4.26 2.45
N VAL A 43 15.48 -4.77 3.49
CA VAL A 43 15.10 -6.20 3.56
C VAL A 43 14.17 -6.55 2.39
N ALA A 44 13.17 -5.71 2.11
CA ALA A 44 12.26 -5.92 0.98
C ALA A 44 12.98 -5.91 -0.37
N VAL A 45 14.00 -5.06 -0.57
CA VAL A 45 14.84 -5.05 -1.77
C VAL A 45 15.57 -6.39 -1.94
N VAL A 46 16.20 -6.90 -0.87
CA VAL A 46 16.90 -8.20 -0.91
C VAL A 46 15.95 -9.32 -1.28
N LEU A 47 14.79 -9.40 -0.62
CA LEU A 47 13.78 -10.42 -0.93
C LEU A 47 13.24 -10.29 -2.36
N SER A 48 13.05 -9.06 -2.84
CA SER A 48 12.60 -8.81 -4.21
C SER A 48 13.64 -9.25 -5.24
N LEU A 49 14.94 -9.02 -4.99
CA LEU A 49 16.01 -9.47 -5.88
C LEU A 49 16.14 -10.99 -5.91
N ILE A 50 15.95 -11.67 -4.76
CA ILE A 50 15.93 -13.13 -4.68
C ILE A 50 14.70 -13.69 -5.43
N GLY A 51 13.54 -13.06 -5.28
CA GLY A 51 12.28 -13.49 -5.90
C GLY A 51 12.16 -13.14 -7.39
N ALA A 52 12.82 -12.07 -7.86
CA ALA A 52 12.73 -11.60 -9.24
C ALA A 52 12.94 -12.68 -10.32
N PRO A 53 13.99 -13.53 -10.27
CA PRO A 53 14.19 -14.57 -11.28
C PRO A 53 13.12 -15.67 -11.26
N LEU A 54 12.36 -15.82 -10.17
CA LEU A 54 11.29 -16.81 -10.06
C LEU A 54 9.99 -16.35 -10.73
N LEU A 55 9.81 -15.03 -10.88
CA LEU A 55 8.56 -14.42 -11.33
C LEU A 55 8.67 -13.72 -12.70
N GLY A 56 9.87 -13.63 -13.27
CA GLY A 56 10.07 -13.01 -14.58
C GLY A 56 11.52 -13.00 -15.06
N ARG A 57 11.75 -12.29 -16.18
CA ARG A 57 13.09 -12.12 -16.75
C ARG A 57 13.96 -11.24 -15.84
N PHE A 58 15.09 -11.78 -15.40
CA PHE A 58 16.05 -11.05 -14.59
C PHE A 58 17.05 -10.29 -15.48
N ASP A 59 16.77 -9.01 -15.75
CA ASP A 59 17.62 -8.11 -16.54
C ASP A 59 17.68 -6.69 -15.93
N PRO A 60 18.35 -6.54 -14.77
CA PRO A 60 18.32 -5.29 -14.01
C PRO A 60 18.99 -4.12 -14.74
N VAL A 61 20.02 -4.40 -15.55
CA VAL A 61 20.76 -3.36 -16.29
C VAL A 61 19.87 -2.74 -17.36
N SER A 62 19.14 -3.55 -18.11
CA SER A 62 18.20 -3.04 -19.13
C SER A 62 17.10 -2.22 -18.47
N MET A 63 16.47 -2.77 -17.41
CA MET A 63 15.36 -2.12 -16.70
C MET A 63 15.73 -0.74 -16.15
N ILE A 64 16.94 -0.56 -15.59
CA ILE A 64 17.39 0.74 -15.10
C ILE A 64 17.53 1.75 -16.25
N LYS A 65 18.02 1.30 -17.42
CA LYS A 65 18.22 2.18 -18.57
C LYS A 65 16.89 2.59 -19.23
N THR A 66 15.92 1.68 -19.27
CA THR A 66 14.64 1.90 -19.95
C THR A 66 13.58 2.54 -19.05
N ASP A 67 13.56 2.18 -17.77
CA ASP A 67 12.42 2.44 -16.88
C ASP A 67 12.77 3.34 -15.68
N LEU A 68 13.85 4.11 -15.77
CA LEU A 68 14.32 4.98 -14.66
C LEU A 68 13.22 5.90 -14.11
N ARG A 69 12.43 6.51 -14.99
CA ARG A 69 11.36 7.43 -14.57
C ARG A 69 10.25 6.68 -13.79
N PRO A 70 9.65 5.59 -14.30
CA PRO A 70 8.75 4.74 -13.51
C PRO A 70 9.36 4.27 -12.18
N ILE A 71 10.64 3.87 -12.17
CA ILE A 71 11.33 3.43 -10.96
C ILE A 71 11.38 4.55 -9.92
N VAL A 72 11.76 5.76 -10.32
CA VAL A 72 11.84 6.92 -9.41
C VAL A 72 10.45 7.31 -8.89
N ILE A 73 9.44 7.38 -9.76
CA ILE A 73 8.06 7.71 -9.35
C ILE A 73 7.51 6.64 -8.39
N GLY A 74 7.72 5.36 -8.70
CA GLY A 74 7.33 4.24 -7.84
C GLY A 74 8.05 4.25 -6.50
N GLY A 75 9.36 4.56 -6.48
CA GLY A 75 10.15 4.70 -5.26
C GLY A 75 9.67 5.84 -4.36
N ILE A 76 9.33 7.00 -4.95
CA ILE A 76 8.71 8.11 -4.21
C ILE A 76 7.35 7.69 -3.63
N GLY A 77 6.53 6.99 -4.41
CA GLY A 77 5.24 6.45 -3.94
C GLY A 77 5.39 5.47 -2.77
N LEU A 78 6.35 4.55 -2.84
CA LEU A 78 6.68 3.61 -1.75
C LEU A 78 7.12 4.35 -0.49
N PHE A 79 7.99 5.35 -0.63
CA PHE A 79 8.42 6.19 0.50
C PHE A 79 7.23 6.90 1.16
N LEU A 80 6.36 7.54 0.39
CA LEU A 80 5.18 8.23 0.92
C LEU A 80 4.22 7.26 1.62
N THR A 81 4.05 6.06 1.08
CA THR A 81 3.20 5.01 1.69
C THR A 81 3.73 4.63 3.06
N TYR A 82 5.03 4.32 3.18
CA TYR A 82 5.61 3.94 4.47
C TYR A 82 5.75 5.11 5.45
N LEU A 83 5.99 6.33 4.96
CA LEU A 83 5.89 7.55 5.78
C LEU A 83 4.49 7.69 6.38
N GLY A 84 3.46 7.51 5.55
CA GLY A 84 2.06 7.51 5.99
C GLY A 84 1.79 6.46 7.06
N PHE A 85 2.21 5.21 6.85
CA PHE A 85 2.09 4.15 7.86
C PHE A 85 2.81 4.46 9.15
N ASN A 86 4.03 5.00 9.08
CA ASN A 86 4.76 5.42 10.26
C ASN A 86 3.99 6.48 11.06
N LEU A 87 3.51 7.53 10.40
CA LEU A 87 2.72 8.58 11.05
C LEU A 87 1.41 8.03 11.63
N LEU A 88 0.76 7.13 10.90
CA LEU A 88 -0.53 6.55 11.25
C LEU A 88 -0.42 5.61 12.45
N TYR A 89 0.44 4.59 12.39
CA TYR A 89 0.50 3.53 13.40
C TYR A 89 1.20 3.95 14.68
N THR A 90 2.20 4.84 14.60
CA THR A 90 2.86 5.38 15.80
C THR A 90 1.91 6.27 16.60
N ARG A 91 1.02 7.03 15.95
CA ARG A 91 0.15 8.01 16.63
C ARG A 91 -1.26 7.51 16.91
N PHE A 92 -1.86 6.75 15.99
CA PHE A 92 -3.28 6.37 16.02
C PHE A 92 -3.50 4.85 16.12
N GLY A 93 -2.43 4.05 16.13
CA GLY A 93 -2.50 2.59 16.26
C GLY A 93 -2.94 1.87 14.98
N ALA A 94 -3.00 0.54 15.05
CA ALA A 94 -3.27 -0.31 13.88
C ALA A 94 -4.72 -0.22 13.39
N SER A 95 -5.68 0.12 14.25
CA SER A 95 -7.09 0.31 13.86
C SER A 95 -7.27 1.40 12.82
N ALA A 96 -6.43 2.44 12.86
CA ALA A 96 -6.44 3.53 11.88
C ALA A 96 -6.11 3.07 10.45
N TYR A 97 -5.67 1.81 10.26
CA TYR A 97 -5.52 1.19 8.94
C TYR A 97 -6.79 1.27 8.08
N VAL A 98 -7.97 1.23 8.70
CA VAL A 98 -9.26 1.35 7.98
C VAL A 98 -9.30 2.64 7.16
N LEU A 99 -8.80 3.76 7.70
CA LEU A 99 -8.74 5.04 6.98
C LEU A 99 -7.82 4.95 5.77
N TYR A 100 -6.62 4.39 5.93
CA TYR A 100 -5.72 4.18 4.81
C TYR A 100 -6.35 3.27 3.74
N ALA A 101 -6.94 2.14 4.14
CA ALA A 101 -7.50 1.17 3.21
C ALA A 101 -8.67 1.77 2.41
N ALA A 102 -9.53 2.54 3.06
CA ALA A 102 -10.62 3.22 2.39
C ALA A 102 -10.13 4.35 1.47
N LEU A 103 -9.17 5.16 1.94
CA LEU A 103 -8.60 6.24 1.12
C LEU A 103 -7.77 5.70 -0.06
N SER A 104 -7.12 4.55 0.08
CA SER A 104 -6.35 3.93 -1.00
C SER A 104 -7.25 3.38 -2.12
N ILE A 105 -8.48 2.95 -1.82
CA ILE A 105 -9.50 2.67 -2.84
C ILE A 105 -9.81 3.94 -3.64
N LEU A 106 -9.98 5.08 -2.97
CA LEU A 106 -10.26 6.36 -3.65
C LEU A 106 -9.08 6.82 -4.51
N THR A 107 -7.85 6.80 -3.99
CA THR A 107 -6.70 7.29 -4.75
C THR A 107 -6.25 6.31 -5.83
N THR A 108 -6.32 5.00 -5.59
CA THR A 108 -5.80 4.01 -6.54
C THR A 108 -6.86 3.62 -7.57
N THR A 109 -8.07 3.27 -7.13
CA THR A 109 -9.11 2.79 -8.04
C THR A 109 -9.78 3.95 -8.78
N LEU A 110 -10.23 4.99 -8.05
CA LEU A 110 -10.92 6.11 -8.69
C LEU A 110 -9.94 7.05 -9.41
N VAL A 111 -8.91 7.56 -8.74
CA VAL A 111 -8.01 8.54 -9.37
C VAL A 111 -7.05 7.88 -10.36
N VAL A 112 -6.23 6.91 -9.95
CA VAL A 112 -5.26 6.30 -10.86
C VAL A 112 -5.93 5.43 -11.92
N GLY A 113 -6.72 4.43 -11.54
CA GLY A 113 -7.39 3.51 -12.48
C GLY A 113 -8.44 4.24 -13.35
N GLY A 114 -9.38 4.91 -12.71
CA GLY A 114 -10.49 5.58 -13.39
C GLY A 114 -10.09 6.85 -14.15
N LEU A 115 -9.47 7.84 -13.49
CA LEU A 115 -9.23 9.15 -14.11
C LEU A 115 -7.95 9.21 -14.95
N ILE A 116 -6.84 8.64 -14.47
CA ILE A 116 -5.53 8.73 -15.14
C ILE A 116 -5.40 7.66 -16.22
N LEU A 117 -5.59 6.39 -15.86
CA LEU A 117 -5.41 5.25 -16.76
C LEU A 117 -6.65 4.96 -17.61
N LYS A 118 -7.81 5.50 -17.24
CA LYS A 118 -9.09 5.35 -17.95
C LYS A 118 -9.52 3.88 -18.12
N GLU A 119 -9.31 3.09 -17.07
CA GLU A 119 -9.73 1.69 -17.03
C GLU A 119 -11.26 1.54 -17.06
N PRO A 120 -11.81 0.47 -17.67
CA PRO A 120 -13.24 0.28 -17.73
C PRO A 120 -13.84 -0.01 -16.34
N MET A 121 -14.66 0.91 -15.84
CA MET A 121 -15.35 0.75 -14.56
C MET A 121 -16.85 0.51 -14.77
N ASN A 122 -17.40 -0.44 -14.02
CA ASN A 122 -18.83 -0.72 -13.98
C ASN A 122 -19.48 -0.22 -12.69
N ILE A 123 -20.81 -0.34 -12.60
CA ILE A 123 -21.59 0.14 -11.46
C ILE A 123 -21.16 -0.47 -10.11
N TYR A 124 -20.67 -1.72 -10.09
CA TYR A 124 -20.22 -2.38 -8.88
C TYR A 124 -18.91 -1.78 -8.34
N HIS A 125 -18.02 -1.32 -9.23
CA HIS A 125 -16.84 -0.56 -8.82
C HIS A 125 -17.24 0.80 -8.22
N GLY A 126 -18.24 1.46 -8.83
CA GLY A 126 -18.83 2.70 -8.28
C GLY A 126 -19.42 2.49 -6.89
N ALA A 127 -20.17 1.40 -6.68
CA ALA A 127 -20.72 1.05 -5.37
C ALA A 127 -19.61 0.81 -4.33
N ALA A 128 -18.52 0.12 -4.70
CA ALA A 128 -17.38 -0.08 -3.81
C ALA A 128 -16.72 1.24 -3.39
N ILE A 129 -16.61 2.21 -4.29
CA ILE A 129 -16.09 3.56 -3.98
C ILE A 129 -16.99 4.28 -2.97
N VAL A 130 -18.32 4.24 -3.15
CA VAL A 130 -19.27 4.85 -2.20
C VAL A 130 -19.15 4.22 -0.82
N LEU A 131 -19.01 2.89 -0.76
CA LEU A 131 -18.82 2.17 0.50
C LEU A 131 -17.47 2.52 1.16
N ALA A 132 -16.42 2.76 0.39
CA ALA A 132 -15.15 3.24 0.93
C ALA A 132 -15.30 4.64 1.58
N VAL A 133 -16.03 5.56 0.95
CA VAL A 133 -16.34 6.86 1.56
C VAL A 133 -17.14 6.69 2.86
N ALA A 134 -18.16 5.83 2.86
CA ALA A 134 -18.93 5.53 4.05
C ALA A 134 -18.07 4.95 5.18
N ALA A 135 -17.12 4.07 4.85
CA ALA A 135 -16.18 3.50 5.81
C ALA A 135 -15.30 4.57 6.49
N VAL A 136 -14.83 5.57 5.73
CA VAL A 136 -14.09 6.72 6.30
C VAL A 136 -14.98 7.46 7.30
N VAL A 137 -16.20 7.83 6.91
CA VAL A 137 -17.13 8.58 7.77
C VAL A 137 -17.45 7.81 9.05
N LEU A 138 -17.82 6.53 8.93
CA LEU A 138 -18.17 5.70 10.08
C LEU A 138 -16.98 5.50 11.01
N PHE A 139 -15.79 5.26 10.47
CA PHE A 139 -14.58 5.13 11.29
C PHE A 139 -14.27 6.42 12.04
N SER A 140 -14.33 7.58 11.37
CA SER A 140 -14.11 8.88 12.00
C SER A 140 -15.13 9.17 13.11
N LEU A 141 -16.41 8.83 12.90
CA LEU A 141 -17.45 8.96 13.93
C LEU A 141 -17.22 8.01 15.10
N GLY A 142 -16.80 6.78 14.85
CA GLY A 142 -16.46 5.81 15.90
C GLY A 142 -15.29 6.28 16.76
N GLN A 143 -14.23 6.79 16.14
CA GLN A 143 -13.06 7.31 16.84
C GLN A 143 -13.37 8.58 17.66
N ALA A 144 -14.30 9.43 17.21
CA ALA A 144 -14.73 10.63 17.94
C ALA A 144 -15.57 10.32 19.20
N ARG A 145 -16.09 9.09 19.32
CA ARG A 145 -16.95 8.63 20.43
C ARG A 145 -16.24 7.66 21.38
N SER A 146 -14.98 7.32 21.10
CA SER A 146 -14.12 6.43 21.90
C SER A 146 -13.10 7.23 22.69
#